data_AF-A0A5K1DZD8-F1
#
_entry.id   AF-A0A5K1DZD8-F1
#
_cell.length_a   1.000
_cell.length_b   1.000
_cell.length_c   1.000
_cell.angle_alpha   90.00
_cell.angle_beta   90.00
_cell.angle_gamma   90.00
#
_symmetry.space_group_name_H-M   'P 1'
#
loop_
_entity.id
_entity.type
_entity.pdbx_description
1 polymer ?
#
loop_
_entity_poly.entity_id
_entity_poly.type
_entity_poly.pdbx_seq_one_letter_code
_entity_poly.pdbx_strand_id
1 'polypeptide(L)' 'FNPLRIRIGGSLQDQVVYQIGEHGRQCPTFRKTNDGLFGFSSGCLPMKRWDDVNHLFNETG' A
#
# COMPACT_ATOMS: atom_id res chain seq x y z
N PHE A 1 14.78 2.87 -26.15
CA PHE A 1 13.84 2.39 -25.12
C PHE A 1 13.43 3.58 -24.27
N ASN A 2 12.13 3.75 -23.99
CA ASN A 2 11.66 4.72 -23.00
C ASN A 2 11.76 4.09 -21.60
N PRO A 3 12.04 4.87 -20.54
CA PRO A 3 12.04 4.35 -19.18
C PRO A 3 10.69 3.69 -18.84
N LEU A 4 10.75 2.54 -18.17
CA LEU A 4 9.57 1.88 -17.64
C LEU A 4 9.03 2.72 -16.47
N ARG A 5 7.71 2.90 -16.39
CA ARG A 5 7.06 3.56 -15.24
C ARG A 5 6.17 2.57 -14.51
N ILE A 6 6.45 2.39 -13.21
CA ILE A 6 5.63 1.57 -12.32
C ILE A 6 4.61 2.47 -11.61
N ARG A 7 3.32 2.17 -11.74
CA ARG A 7 2.24 2.82 -10.99
C ARG A 7 1.66 1.84 -9.98
N ILE A 8 1.81 2.14 -8.69
CA ILE A 8 1.17 1.39 -7.60
C ILE A 8 -0.10 2.14 -7.20
N GLY A 9 -1.24 1.46 -7.21
CA GLY A 9 -2.53 2.07 -6.89
C GLY A 9 -3.71 1.21 -7.33
N GLY A 10 -4.76 1.84 -7.84
CA GLY A 10 -6.03 1.19 -8.17
C GLY A 10 -7.00 1.22 -6.98
N SER A 11 -8.03 0.38 -6.98
CA SER A 11 -9.09 0.40 -5.96
C SER A 11 -8.61 0.26 -4.50
N LEU A 12 -7.50 -0.45 -4.25
CA LEU A 12 -6.94 -0.56 -2.89
C LEU A 12 -6.33 0.76 -2.38
N GLN A 13 -6.00 1.70 -3.27
CA GLN A 13 -5.41 2.98 -2.90
C GLN A 13 -6.36 3.81 -2.02
N ASP A 14 -7.67 3.67 -2.19
CA ASP A 14 -8.68 4.41 -1.40
C ASP A 14 -8.90 3.81 -0.01
N GLN A 15 -8.25 2.67 0.28
CA GLN A 15 -8.43 1.87 1.48
C GLN A 15 -7.15 1.72 2.32
N VAL A 16 -6.05 2.36 1.91
CA VAL A 16 -4.75 2.28 2.59
C VAL A 16 -4.60 3.31 3.69
N VAL A 17 -4.08 2.88 4.84
CA VAL A 17 -3.63 3.74 5.95
C VAL A 17 -2.14 3.50 6.15
N TYR A 18 -1.35 4.55 6.33
CA TYR A 18 0.09 4.41 6.61
C TYR A 18 0.32 4.16 8.10
N GLN A 19 1.29 3.30 8.43
CA GLN A 19 1.65 2.98 9.82
C GLN A 19 2.45 4.12 10.49
N ILE A 20 1.80 5.27 10.69
CA ILE A 20 2.38 6.46 11.30
C ILE A 20 1.52 6.96 12.47
N GLY A 21 2.16 7.47 13.53
CA GLY A 21 1.45 8.01 14.71
C GLY A 21 0.57 6.96 15.43
N GLU A 22 -0.59 7.39 15.95
CA GLU A 22 -1.53 6.50 16.65
C GLU A 22 -2.09 5.39 15.75
N HIS A 23 -2.15 5.63 14.44
CA HIS A 23 -2.51 4.62 13.44
C HIS A 23 -1.48 3.49 13.33
N GLY A 24 -0.31 3.63 13.95
CA GLY A 24 0.73 2.61 13.95
C GLY A 24 0.52 1.45 14.93
N ARG A 25 -0.37 1.59 15.93
CA ARG A 25 -0.58 0.57 16.98
C ARG A 25 -1.26 -0.69 16.44
N GLN A 26 -2.15 -0.55 15.45
CA GLN A 26 -2.81 -1.67 14.79
C GLN A 26 -2.66 -1.49 13.28
N CYS A 27 -1.94 -2.42 12.64
CA CYS A 27 -1.67 -2.38 11.20
C CYS A 27 -2.26 -3.63 10.54
N PRO A 28 -3.59 -3.68 10.31
CA PRO A 28 -4.23 -4.86 9.72
C PRO A 28 -3.85 -5.02 8.25
N THR A 29 -3.76 -6.26 7.79
CA THR A 29 -3.55 -6.56 6.38
C THR A 29 -4.83 -6.36 5.58
N PHE A 30 -4.69 -6.03 4.29
CA PHE A 30 -5.83 -5.99 3.36
C PHE A 30 -6.45 -7.39 3.23
N ARG A 31 -7.78 -7.45 3.26
CA ARG A 31 -8.54 -8.68 3.05
C ARG A 31 -9.66 -8.42 2.07
N LYS A 32 -10.06 -9.45 1.32
CA LYS A 32 -11.30 -9.41 0.56
C LYS A 32 -12.47 -9.47 1.53
N THR A 33 -13.48 -8.64 1.30
CA THR A 33 -14.68 -8.54 2.15
C THR A 33 -15.88 -8.25 1.26
N ASN A 34 -17.04 -8.81 1.58
CA ASN A 34 -18.25 -8.61 0.78
C ASN A 34 -18.79 -7.17 0.86
N ASP A 35 -18.56 -6.49 1.98
CA ASP A 35 -19.16 -5.17 2.27
C ASP A 35 -18.16 -4.00 2.23
N GLY A 36 -16.90 -4.28 1.91
CA GLY A 36 -15.85 -3.26 1.82
C GLY A 36 -15.91 -2.50 0.49
N LEU A 37 -15.50 -1.23 0.47
CA LEU A 37 -15.39 -0.46 -0.77
C LEU A 37 -14.46 -1.20 -1.75
N PHE A 38 -14.97 -1.42 -2.98
CA PHE A 38 -14.38 -2.27 -4.02
C PHE A 38 -14.11 -3.74 -3.63
N GLY A 39 -14.77 -4.26 -2.60
CA GLY A 39 -14.62 -5.62 -2.12
C GLY A 39 -13.40 -5.84 -1.22
N PHE A 40 -12.81 -4.78 -0.67
CA PHE A 40 -11.64 -4.84 0.21
C PHE A 40 -11.91 -4.18 1.55
N SER A 41 -11.32 -4.74 2.61
CA SER A 41 -11.20 -4.04 3.88
C SER A 41 -10.24 -2.86 3.75
N SER A 42 -10.39 -1.86 4.62
CA SER A 42 -9.29 -0.95 4.90
C SER A 42 -8.09 -1.76 5.42
N GLY A 43 -6.90 -1.36 5.03
CA GLY A 43 -5.66 -2.06 5.36
C GLY A 43 -4.53 -1.07 5.58
N CYS A 44 -3.53 -1.51 6.30
CA CYS A 44 -2.40 -0.68 6.67
C CYS A 44 -1.17 -1.03 5.83
N LEU A 45 -0.42 -0.01 5.41
CA LEU A 45 0.90 -0.14 4.81
C LEU A 45 1.97 0.11 5.89
N PRO A 46 2.69 -0.94 6.34
CA PRO A 46 3.81 -0.78 7.26
C PRO A 46 4.91 0.07 6.64
N MET A 47 5.59 0.90 7.43
CA MET A 47 6.71 1.72 6.93
C MET A 47 7.83 0.87 6.32
N LYS A 48 8.08 -0.34 6.85
CA LYS A 48 9.01 -1.29 6.22
C LYS A 48 8.64 -1.60 4.75
N ARG A 49 7.34 -1.79 4.45
CA ARG A 49 6.90 -2.05 3.06
C ARG A 49 7.03 -0.82 2.18
N TRP A 50 6.85 0.36 2.75
CA TRP A 50 7.13 1.62 2.06
C TRP A 50 8.62 1.74 1.70
N ASP A 51 9.51 1.40 2.63
CA ASP A 51 10.96 1.38 2.40
C ASP A 51 11.34 0.34 1.34
N ASP A 52 10.78 -0.87 1.39
CA ASP A 52 11.00 -1.91 0.37
C ASP A 52 10.60 -1.43 -1.04
N VAL A 53 9.50 -0.68 -1.17
CA VAL A 53 9.05 -0.09 -2.45
C VAL A 53 10.00 0.99 -2.94
N ASN A 54 10.46 1.88 -2.05
CA ASN A 54 11.44 2.90 -2.41
C ASN A 54 12.78 2.28 -2.81
N HIS A 55 13.21 1.22 -2.13
CA HIS A 55 14.41 0.47 -2.47
C HIS A 55 14.31 -0.10 -3.88
N LEU A 56 13.18 -0.75 -4.20
CA LEU A 56 12.91 -1.25 -5.55
C LEU A 56 13.06 -0.14 -6.60
N PHE A 57 12.45 1.04 -6.39
CA PHE A 57 12.57 2.14 -7.35
C PHE A 57 14.01 2.66 -7.49
N ASN A 58 14.75 2.76 -6.39
CA ASN A 58 16.16 3.16 -6.43
C ASN A 58 17.05 2.14 -7.15
N GLU A 59 16.72 0.84 -7.06
CA GLU A 59 17.44 -0.22 -7.77
C GLU A 59 17.08 -0.30 -9.26
N THR A 60 15.81 -0.02 -9.62
CA THR A 60 15.31 -0.27 -10.99
C THR A 60 15.22 0.96 -11.88
N GLY A 61 15.31 2.18 -11.34
CA GLY A 61 15.32 3.45 -12.09
C GLY A 61 13.94 3.91 -12.54
#